data_AF-A0A1F5US63-F1
#
_entry.id   AF-A0A1F5US63-F1
#
_cell.length_a   1.000
_cell.length_b   1.000
_cell.length_c   1.000
_cell.angle_alpha   90.00
_cell.angle_beta   90.00
_cell.angle_gamma   90.00
#
_symmetry.space_group_name_H-M   'P 1'
#
loop_
_entity.id
_entity.type
_entity.pdbx_description
1 polymer ?
#
loop_
_entity_poly.entity_id
_entity_poly.type
_entity_poly.pdbx_seq_one_letter_code
_entity_poly.pdbx_strand_id
1 'polypeptide(L)'
;MVKYDMRTISAILLILLSVCNLMEGSIPSRPKEPASPEIIITDETFVLNIEEKYMSFKGKYTFYSTFLRDIKTKVSFPFYTDAAHPFPKNISMSNLTFTLPKSEIFKFEKDFIEYSMIFKAKGETLQSVTYMQEHKNNKAIYLFTANDLKKPLKTLKVFIYVPKNFKKVKINYKTKTPKEKNNYILYTIEEKNIIPDKNLIVEWEK
;
A
#
# COMPACT_ATOMS: atom_id res chain seq x y z
N MET A 1 -0.31 7.23 32.93
CA MET A 1 0.28 8.07 31.87
C MET A 1 1.37 7.26 31.21
N VAL A 2 1.05 6.54 30.13
CA VAL A 2 1.98 5.61 29.47
C VAL A 2 2.56 6.34 28.26
N LYS A 3 3.86 6.66 28.31
CA LYS A 3 4.63 7.14 27.16
C LYS A 3 4.83 5.95 26.22
N TYR A 4 4.27 6.01 25.01
CA TYR A 4 4.59 5.05 23.96
C TYR A 4 5.84 5.53 23.23
N ASP A 5 6.88 4.70 23.27
CA ASP A 5 8.14 4.86 22.56
C ASP A 5 7.91 4.55 21.07
N MET A 6 7.98 5.58 20.22
CA MET A 6 7.94 5.45 18.76
C MET A 6 9.28 4.95 18.21
N ARG A 7 9.69 3.77 18.66
CA ARG A 7 10.88 3.09 18.15
C ARG A 7 10.51 1.62 17.96
N THR A 8 9.95 1.31 16.80
CA THR A 8 10.24 0.11 15.97
C THR A 8 9.17 0.04 14.87
N ILE A 9 9.36 0.82 13.80
CA ILE A 9 8.81 0.47 12.49
C ILE A 9 10.02 0.37 11.57
N SER A 10 10.55 -0.84 11.43
CA SER A 10 11.52 -1.18 10.39
C SER A 10 10.81 -2.12 9.43
N ALA A 11 10.16 -1.55 8.41
CA ALA A 11 9.84 -2.29 7.19
C ALA A 11 11.12 -2.27 6.34
N ILE A 12 11.88 -3.35 6.41
CA ILE A 12 13.11 -3.52 5.64
C ILE A 12 12.76 -4.33 4.38
N LEU A 13 12.76 -3.68 3.21
CA LEU A 13 12.95 -4.35 1.93
C LEU A 13 14.43 -4.20 1.54
N LEU A 14 15.30 -5.02 2.12
CA LEU A 14 16.70 -5.08 1.74
C LEU A 14 16.90 -6.17 0.68
N ILE A 15 17.28 -5.75 -0.53
CA ILE A 15 17.93 -6.63 -1.52
C ILE A 15 19.36 -6.10 -1.65
N LEU A 16 20.32 -6.75 -0.98
CA LEU A 16 21.76 -6.50 -1.12
C LEU A 16 22.38 -7.60 -1.99
N LEU A 17 22.97 -7.23 -3.12
CA LEU A 17 23.98 -8.02 -3.81
C LEU A 17 25.30 -7.26 -3.69
N SER A 18 26.25 -7.83 -2.96
CA SER A 18 27.59 -7.27 -2.76
C SER A 18 28.57 -7.94 -3.71
N VAL A 19 29.29 -7.15 -4.50
CA VAL A 19 30.49 -7.61 -5.24
C VAL A 19 31.62 -6.66 -4.87
N CYS A 20 32.63 -7.20 -4.20
CA CYS A 20 33.87 -6.50 -3.86
C CYS A 20 34.57 -5.99 -5.11
N ASN A 21 35.18 -4.81 -5.05
CA ASN A 21 36.33 -4.49 -5.89
C ASN A 21 37.31 -3.57 -5.15
N LEU A 22 38.51 -4.09 -4.96
CA LEU A 22 39.73 -3.35 -4.66
C LEU A 22 40.35 -2.90 -5.98
N MET A 23 40.74 -1.63 -6.04
CA MET A 23 41.98 -1.06 -6.60
C MET A 23 41.75 0.30 -7.25
N GLU A 24 42.49 1.27 -6.73
CA GLU A 24 42.52 2.68 -7.14
C GLU A 24 43.36 2.86 -8.40
N GLY A 25 42.75 3.46 -9.40
CA GLY A 25 43.38 3.98 -10.61
C GLY A 25 42.36 4.89 -11.30
N SER A 26 42.75 6.10 -11.66
CA SER A 26 41.90 7.13 -12.27
C SER A 26 41.11 6.61 -13.49
N ILE A 27 39.79 6.44 -13.33
CA ILE A 27 38.89 5.83 -14.33
C ILE A 27 38.18 6.92 -15.16
N PRO A 28 38.14 6.82 -16.51
CA PRO A 28 37.20 7.60 -17.33
C PRO A 28 35.78 7.39 -16.81
N SER A 29 34.92 8.43 -16.86
CA SER A 29 33.54 8.38 -16.35
C SER A 29 32.86 7.07 -16.74
N ARG A 30 32.68 6.16 -15.77
CA ARG A 30 32.05 4.86 -16.00
C ARG A 30 30.72 5.12 -16.72
N PRO A 31 30.40 4.38 -17.80
CA PRO A 31 29.04 4.33 -18.32
C PRO A 31 28.11 4.09 -17.14
N LYS A 32 27.04 4.90 -17.01
CA LYS A 32 26.05 4.70 -15.94
C LYS A 32 25.68 3.23 -15.92
N GLU A 33 26.06 2.55 -14.83
CA GLU A 33 25.80 1.14 -14.64
C GLU A 33 24.31 0.89 -14.93
N PRO A 34 23.95 -0.08 -15.78
CA PRO A 34 22.56 -0.30 -16.13
C PRO A 34 21.78 -0.55 -14.83
N ALA A 35 20.68 0.18 -14.67
CA ALA A 35 19.85 0.07 -13.47
C ALA A 35 19.50 -1.40 -13.24
N SER A 36 19.77 -1.89 -12.02
CA SER A 36 19.49 -3.27 -11.65
C SER A 36 18.01 -3.60 -11.86
N PRO A 37 17.66 -4.80 -12.35
CA PRO A 37 16.27 -5.20 -12.47
C PRO A 37 15.51 -5.08 -11.15
N GLU A 38 14.26 -4.63 -11.22
CA GLU A 38 13.42 -4.28 -10.07
C GLU A 38 11.93 -4.45 -10.40
N ILE A 39 11.10 -4.51 -9.36
CA ILE A 39 9.64 -4.45 -9.43
C ILE A 39 9.22 -3.08 -8.93
N ILE A 40 8.39 -2.38 -9.70
CA ILE A 40 8.00 -0.99 -9.45
C ILE A 40 6.47 -0.94 -9.32
N ILE A 41 5.94 -0.32 -8.28
CA ILE A 41 4.52 0.03 -8.22
C ILE A 41 4.31 1.27 -9.09
N THR A 42 3.45 1.17 -10.10
CA THR A 42 3.18 2.29 -11.01
C THR A 42 1.87 2.98 -10.70
N ASP A 43 0.83 2.24 -10.32
CA ASP A 43 -0.49 2.80 -10.09
C ASP A 43 -1.13 2.16 -8.87
N GLU A 44 -1.82 2.98 -8.10
CA GLU A 44 -2.57 2.56 -6.93
C GLU A 44 -3.97 3.18 -6.97
N THR A 45 -4.98 2.33 -6.89
CA THR A 45 -6.37 2.79 -6.82
C THR A 45 -7.13 2.00 -5.78
N PHE A 46 -7.78 2.67 -4.84
CA PHE A 46 -8.61 1.97 -3.85
C PHE A 46 -9.88 2.70 -3.45
N VAL A 47 -10.79 1.90 -2.92
CA VAL A 47 -12.01 2.32 -2.25
C VAL A 47 -11.89 1.99 -0.77
N LEU A 48 -12.09 3.00 0.07
CA LEU A 48 -12.24 2.87 1.52
C LEU A 48 -13.68 3.24 1.86
N ASN A 49 -14.45 2.27 2.35
CA ASN A 49 -15.77 2.54 2.92
C ASN A 49 -15.67 2.49 4.44
N ILE A 50 -16.09 3.57 5.08
CA ILE A 50 -16.07 3.70 6.55
C ILE A 50 -17.50 3.49 7.05
N GLU A 51 -17.66 2.69 8.10
CA GLU A 51 -18.93 2.46 8.79
C GLU A 51 -18.75 2.71 10.29
N GLU A 52 -19.79 2.49 11.09
CA GLU A 52 -19.70 2.78 12.54
C GLU A 52 -18.70 1.91 13.31
N LYS A 53 -18.48 0.67 12.86
CA LYS A 53 -17.68 -0.33 13.58
C LYS A 53 -16.57 -0.96 12.74
N TYR A 54 -16.60 -0.75 11.43
CA TYR A 54 -15.66 -1.35 10.52
C TYR A 54 -15.39 -0.44 9.33
N MET A 55 -14.24 -0.64 8.72
CA MET A 55 -13.91 -0.11 7.41
C MET A 55 -13.71 -1.27 6.44
N SER A 56 -14.19 -1.13 5.21
CA SER A 56 -13.88 -2.06 4.14
C SER A 56 -12.96 -1.41 3.12
N PHE A 57 -11.98 -2.19 2.67
CA PHE A 57 -10.96 -1.76 1.73
C PHE A 57 -11.05 -2.60 0.47
N LYS A 58 -10.96 -1.96 -0.69
CA LYS A 58 -10.79 -2.62 -1.99
C LYS A 58 -9.77 -1.85 -2.80
N GLY A 59 -8.55 -2.38 -2.86
CA GLY A 59 -7.43 -1.80 -3.59
C GLY A 59 -7.07 -2.58 -4.85
N LYS A 60 -6.51 -1.86 -5.81
CA LYS A 60 -5.89 -2.36 -7.03
C LYS A 60 -4.53 -1.71 -7.19
N TYR A 61 -3.54 -2.52 -7.50
CA TYR A 61 -2.15 -2.10 -7.66
C TYR A 61 -1.64 -2.61 -9.00
N THR A 62 -0.99 -1.73 -9.74
CA THR A 62 -0.26 -2.08 -10.96
C THR A 62 1.23 -2.10 -10.64
N PHE A 63 1.86 -3.23 -10.93
CA PHE A 63 3.30 -3.41 -10.80
C PHE A 63 3.91 -3.57 -12.18
N TYR A 64 5.06 -2.96 -12.42
CA TYR A 64 5.89 -3.17 -13.59
C TYR A 64 7.20 -3.86 -13.21
N SER A 65 7.53 -4.94 -13.90
CA SER A 65 8.80 -5.66 -13.71
C SER A 65 9.78 -5.29 -14.81
N THR A 66 11.00 -4.89 -14.43
CA THR A 66 12.07 -4.64 -15.41
C THR A 66 12.91 -5.89 -15.70
N PHE A 67 12.56 -7.06 -15.14
CA PHE A 67 13.25 -8.32 -15.38
C PHE A 67 13.02 -8.83 -16.80
N LEU A 68 14.00 -9.57 -17.34
CA LEU A 68 13.95 -10.19 -18.67
C LEU A 68 13.20 -11.52 -18.71
N ARG A 69 12.80 -12.05 -17.55
CA ARG A 69 12.04 -13.28 -17.38
C ARG A 69 10.96 -13.07 -16.32
N ASP A 70 9.96 -13.95 -16.33
CA ASP A 70 8.97 -13.99 -15.26
C ASP A 70 9.66 -14.31 -13.93
N ILE A 71 9.23 -13.61 -12.88
CA ILE A 71 9.80 -13.76 -11.54
C ILE A 71 8.67 -14.13 -10.60
N LYS A 72 8.78 -15.27 -9.94
CA LYS A 72 7.97 -15.59 -8.76
C LYS A 72 8.71 -15.14 -7.52
N THR A 73 8.12 -14.24 -6.75
CA THR A 73 8.68 -13.78 -5.48
C THR A 73 7.59 -13.60 -4.44
N LYS A 74 8.00 -13.42 -3.19
CA LYS A 74 7.09 -13.11 -2.09
C LYS A 74 6.84 -11.61 -2.00
N VAL A 75 5.61 -11.25 -1.70
CA VAL A 75 5.16 -9.87 -1.50
C VAL A 75 4.56 -9.78 -0.10
N SER A 76 4.96 -8.75 0.64
CA SER A 76 4.37 -8.41 1.93
C SER A 76 3.34 -7.31 1.76
N PHE A 77 2.15 -7.49 2.34
CA PHE A 77 1.12 -6.46 2.42
C PHE A 77 0.90 -6.06 3.88
N PRO A 78 1.33 -4.85 4.27
CA PRO A 78 1.23 -4.39 5.64
C PRO A 78 -0.16 -3.86 5.97
N PHE A 79 -0.55 -3.96 7.24
CA PHE A 79 -1.75 -3.37 7.80
C PHE A 79 -1.37 -2.47 8.96
N TYR A 80 -2.08 -1.35 9.08
CA TYR A 80 -2.00 -0.58 10.33
C TYR A 80 -2.74 -1.36 11.41
N THR A 81 -2.04 -1.78 12.47
CA THR A 81 -2.68 -2.43 13.62
C THR A 81 -2.29 -1.75 14.93
N ASP A 82 -3.29 -1.58 15.80
CA ASP A 82 -3.11 -1.15 17.19
C ASP A 82 -4.29 -1.66 18.04
N ALA A 83 -4.37 -1.27 19.31
CA ALA A 83 -5.46 -1.68 20.19
C ALA A 83 -6.86 -1.24 19.72
N ALA A 84 -6.93 -0.15 18.95
CA ALA A 84 -8.15 0.41 18.37
C ALA A 84 -8.43 -0.12 16.95
N HIS A 85 -7.43 -0.65 16.25
CA HIS A 85 -7.50 -1.19 14.89
C HIS A 85 -6.95 -2.62 14.89
N PRO A 86 -7.76 -3.62 15.28
CA PRO A 86 -7.34 -5.02 15.25
C PRO A 86 -6.95 -5.48 13.85
N PHE A 87 -6.22 -6.59 13.77
CA PHE A 87 -5.86 -7.21 12.50
C PHE A 87 -7.10 -7.48 11.62
N PRO A 88 -7.03 -7.22 10.29
CA PRO A 88 -8.20 -7.31 9.43
C PRO A 88 -8.74 -8.74 9.26
N LYS A 89 -10.04 -8.81 8.99
CA LYS A 89 -10.79 -10.02 8.66
C LYS A 89 -11.12 -10.04 7.17
N ASN A 90 -11.50 -11.23 6.67
CA ASN A 90 -11.95 -11.43 5.29
C ASN A 90 -10.94 -10.93 4.23
N ILE A 91 -9.65 -11.10 4.51
CA ILE A 91 -8.59 -10.71 3.59
C ILE A 91 -8.65 -11.63 2.38
N SER A 92 -8.73 -11.03 1.19
CA SER A 92 -8.67 -11.73 -0.09
C SER A 92 -7.70 -11.00 -1.01
N MET A 93 -6.82 -11.79 -1.61
CA MET A 93 -5.80 -11.36 -2.55
C MET A 93 -6.07 -12.07 -3.88
N SER A 94 -6.15 -11.33 -4.97
CA SER A 94 -6.23 -11.92 -6.30
C SER A 94 -5.32 -11.20 -7.27
N ASN A 95 -4.57 -11.97 -8.05
CA ASN A 95 -4.05 -11.43 -9.29
C ASN A 95 -5.25 -11.35 -10.24
N LEU A 96 -5.43 -10.31 -11.05
CA LEU A 96 -6.62 -10.22 -11.92
C LEU A 96 -6.68 -11.34 -12.99
N THR A 97 -5.66 -12.20 -13.06
CA THR A 97 -5.67 -13.48 -13.78
C THR A 97 -6.12 -14.69 -12.95
N PHE A 98 -6.00 -14.70 -11.61
CA PHE A 98 -6.40 -15.81 -10.72
C PHE A 98 -6.69 -15.33 -9.28
N THR A 99 -7.80 -15.80 -8.70
CA THR A 99 -8.02 -15.71 -7.24
C THR A 99 -7.03 -16.62 -6.54
N LEU A 100 -6.18 -16.07 -5.66
CA LEU A 100 -5.26 -16.90 -4.91
C LEU A 100 -6.05 -17.69 -3.86
N PRO A 101 -5.97 -19.03 -3.83
CA PRO A 101 -6.54 -19.78 -2.73
C PRO A 101 -5.86 -19.37 -1.42
N LYS A 102 -6.57 -19.42 -0.29
CA LYS A 102 -6.03 -19.05 1.04
C LYS A 102 -4.70 -19.75 1.37
N SER A 103 -4.44 -20.90 0.75
CA SER A 103 -3.20 -21.67 0.87
C SER A 103 -1.95 -20.99 0.30
N GLU A 104 -2.09 -19.95 -0.52
CA GLU A 104 -0.97 -19.15 -1.04
C GLU A 104 -0.68 -17.89 -0.19
N ILE A 105 -1.40 -17.72 0.92
CA ILE A 105 -1.02 -16.79 1.99
C ILE A 105 -0.14 -17.59 2.96
N PHE A 106 1.17 -17.31 2.93
CA PHE A 106 2.17 -18.13 3.61
C PHE A 106 2.29 -17.79 5.09
N LYS A 107 1.96 -16.54 5.47
CA LYS A 107 2.20 -16.06 6.83
C LYS A 107 1.25 -14.92 7.19
N PHE A 108 0.67 -15.03 8.38
CA PHE A 108 0.03 -13.93 9.09
C PHE A 108 0.96 -13.53 10.23
N GLU A 109 1.51 -12.33 10.13
CA GLU A 109 2.19 -11.69 11.25
C GLU A 109 1.31 -10.59 11.80
N LYS A 110 1.63 -10.09 13.00
CA LYS A 110 0.78 -9.10 13.69
C LYS A 110 0.42 -7.89 12.83
N ASP A 111 1.26 -7.53 11.86
CA ASP A 111 1.12 -6.29 11.08
C ASP A 111 1.18 -6.50 9.55
N PHE A 112 1.29 -7.73 9.03
CA PHE A 112 1.32 -7.96 7.59
C PHE A 112 0.90 -9.39 7.19
N ILE A 113 0.57 -9.56 5.91
CA ILE A 113 0.53 -10.87 5.26
C ILE A 113 1.60 -11.02 4.19
N GLU A 114 2.10 -12.24 4.03
CA GLU A 114 3.03 -12.59 2.96
C GLU A 114 2.37 -13.57 1.98
N TYR A 115 2.45 -13.28 0.69
CA TYR A 115 1.92 -14.13 -0.38
C TYR A 115 2.87 -14.20 -1.57
N SER A 116 2.76 -15.25 -2.39
CA SER A 116 3.57 -15.38 -3.61
C SER A 116 2.88 -14.69 -4.78
N MET A 117 3.65 -14.01 -5.61
CA MET A 117 3.17 -13.37 -6.83
C MET A 117 4.15 -13.61 -7.98
N ILE A 118 3.60 -13.84 -9.18
CA ILE A 118 4.37 -13.94 -10.41
C ILE A 118 4.28 -12.60 -11.13
N PHE A 119 5.43 -12.00 -11.40
CA PHE A 119 5.57 -10.77 -12.17
C PHE A 119 6.02 -11.11 -13.59
N LYS A 120 5.30 -10.60 -14.59
CA LYS A 120 5.60 -10.83 -16.01
C LYS A 120 6.90 -10.13 -16.44
N ALA A 121 7.71 -10.79 -17.25
CA ALA A 121 8.91 -10.22 -17.87
C ALA A 121 8.57 -8.91 -18.60
N LYS A 122 9.30 -7.83 -18.32
CA LYS A 122 9.13 -6.50 -18.95
C LYS A 122 7.66 -6.03 -19.03
N GLY A 123 6.82 -6.46 -18.09
CA GLY A 123 5.37 -6.35 -18.20
C GLY A 123 4.69 -5.90 -16.92
N GLU A 124 3.42 -5.55 -17.08
CA GLU A 124 2.55 -5.16 -15.97
C GLU A 124 1.86 -6.38 -15.35
N THR A 125 1.72 -6.34 -14.02
CA THR A 125 0.98 -7.33 -13.24
C THR A 125 0.01 -6.59 -12.32
N LEU A 126 -1.24 -7.05 -12.27
CA LEU A 126 -2.31 -6.40 -11.52
C LEU A 126 -2.66 -7.20 -10.28
N GLN A 127 -2.59 -6.57 -9.12
CA GLN A 127 -3.01 -7.15 -7.85
C GLN A 127 -4.29 -6.46 -7.36
N SER A 128 -5.24 -7.24 -6.87
CA SER A 128 -6.40 -6.75 -6.12
C SER A 128 -6.33 -7.23 -4.67
N VAL A 129 -6.65 -6.34 -3.75
CA VAL A 129 -6.64 -6.59 -2.31
C VAL A 129 -7.97 -6.14 -1.74
N THR A 130 -8.63 -7.02 -1.01
CA THR A 130 -9.85 -6.67 -0.28
C THR A 130 -9.77 -7.16 1.14
N TYR A 131 -10.20 -6.34 2.10
CA TYR A 131 -10.30 -6.74 3.50
C TYR A 131 -11.33 -5.89 4.23
N MET A 132 -11.70 -6.34 5.44
CA MET A 132 -12.51 -5.59 6.37
C MET A 132 -11.76 -5.47 7.70
N GLN A 133 -11.71 -4.28 8.28
CA GLN A 133 -11.01 -4.04 9.53
C GLN A 133 -11.94 -3.35 10.52
N GLU A 134 -11.99 -3.86 11.74
CA GLU A 134 -12.72 -3.20 12.83
C GLU A 134 -11.96 -1.95 13.29
N HIS A 135 -12.68 -0.92 13.73
CA HIS A 135 -12.10 0.22 14.42
C HIS A 135 -12.91 0.56 15.67
N LYS A 136 -12.22 0.93 16.75
CA LYS A 136 -12.83 1.28 18.06
C LYS A 136 -12.90 2.78 18.32
N ASN A 137 -12.19 3.57 17.52
CA ASN A 137 -12.19 5.02 17.58
C ASN A 137 -12.75 5.60 16.27
N ASN A 138 -12.90 6.91 16.22
CA ASN A 138 -13.40 7.62 15.04
C ASN A 138 -12.26 7.96 14.07
N LYS A 139 -11.47 6.94 13.73
CA LYS A 139 -10.28 7.09 12.90
C LYS A 139 -10.15 5.90 11.97
N ALA A 140 -9.76 6.15 10.73
CA ALA A 140 -9.35 5.16 9.75
C ALA A 140 -7.97 5.54 9.22
N ILE A 141 -7.07 4.55 9.13
CA ILE A 141 -5.68 4.76 8.72
C ILE A 141 -5.33 3.78 7.61
N TYR A 142 -4.71 4.28 6.56
CA TYR A 142 -4.17 3.48 5.48
C TYR A 142 -2.69 3.82 5.22
N LEU A 143 -1.86 2.79 5.09
CA LEU A 143 -0.42 2.89 5.01
C LEU A 143 0.04 3.13 3.56
N PHE A 144 0.43 4.35 3.22
CA PHE A 144 1.12 4.60 1.96
C PHE A 144 2.63 4.44 2.07
N THR A 145 3.21 4.82 3.21
CA THR A 145 4.67 4.90 3.37
C THR A 145 5.33 3.54 3.58
N ALA A 146 4.55 2.48 3.75
CA ALA A 146 5.06 1.14 3.97
C ALA A 146 5.68 0.49 2.71
N ASN A 147 5.46 1.08 1.52
CA ASN A 147 5.91 0.54 0.25
C ASN A 147 7.33 0.97 -0.18
N ASP A 148 8.08 1.72 0.65
CA ASP A 148 9.44 2.27 0.38
C ASP A 148 9.66 2.61 -1.11
N LEU A 149 8.78 3.47 -1.63
CA LEU A 149 8.70 3.75 -3.06
C LEU A 149 9.94 4.49 -3.54
N LYS A 150 10.80 3.80 -4.29
CA LYS A 150 11.97 4.39 -4.95
C LYS A 150 11.60 5.27 -6.15
N LYS A 151 10.39 5.13 -6.68
CA LYS A 151 9.87 5.85 -7.84
C LYS A 151 8.46 6.38 -7.57
N PRO A 152 8.11 7.54 -8.14
CA PRO A 152 6.76 8.06 -8.01
C PRO A 152 5.73 7.15 -8.67
N LEU A 153 4.56 7.04 -8.04
CA LEU A 153 3.37 6.48 -8.65
C LEU A 153 2.96 7.37 -9.83
N LYS A 154 2.71 6.77 -10.99
CA LYS A 154 2.09 7.46 -12.13
C LYS A 154 0.73 8.01 -11.72
N THR A 155 -0.08 7.18 -11.05
CA THR A 155 -1.42 7.54 -10.59
C THR A 155 -1.69 7.02 -9.18
N LEU A 156 -2.18 7.89 -8.31
CA LEU A 156 -2.80 7.53 -7.05
C LEU A 156 -4.25 8.01 -7.05
N LYS A 157 -5.21 7.08 -6.90
CA LYS A 157 -6.63 7.41 -6.87
C LYS A 157 -7.35 6.76 -5.70
N VAL A 158 -7.94 7.58 -4.84
CA VAL A 158 -8.62 7.10 -3.64
C VAL A 158 -10.06 7.59 -3.62
N PHE A 159 -10.98 6.66 -3.34
CA PHE A 159 -12.38 6.96 -3.09
C PHE A 159 -12.73 6.61 -1.65
N ILE A 160 -13.15 7.61 -0.88
CA ILE A 160 -13.47 7.44 0.54
C ILE A 160 -14.96 7.70 0.71
N TYR A 161 -15.70 6.67 1.08
CA TYR A 161 -17.13 6.76 1.40
C TYR A 161 -17.27 6.90 2.91
N VAL A 162 -17.91 7.99 3.34
CA VAL A 162 -18.15 8.29 4.75
C VAL A 162 -19.65 8.48 4.97
N PRO A 163 -20.26 7.86 5.98
CA PRO A 163 -21.68 8.01 6.29
C PRO A 163 -22.05 9.47 6.57
N LYS A 164 -23.22 9.92 6.08
CA LYS A 164 -23.68 11.31 6.26
C LYS A 164 -23.91 11.70 7.73
N ASN A 165 -24.13 10.73 8.63
CA ASN A 165 -24.28 10.98 10.05
C ASN A 165 -22.95 11.28 10.77
N PHE A 166 -21.80 11.10 10.11
CA PHE A 166 -20.50 11.46 10.69
C PHE A 166 -20.25 12.96 10.55
N LYS A 167 -19.87 13.60 11.65
CA LYS A 167 -19.65 15.04 11.72
C LYS A 167 -18.18 15.38 11.65
N LYS A 168 -17.88 16.61 11.24
CA LYS A 168 -16.52 17.19 11.21
C LYS A 168 -15.46 16.24 10.62
N VAL A 169 -15.80 15.61 9.49
CA VAL A 169 -14.88 14.69 8.80
C VAL A 169 -13.63 15.44 8.36
N LYS A 170 -12.46 14.95 8.76
CA LYS A 170 -11.14 15.47 8.41
C LYS A 170 -10.34 14.40 7.67
N ILE A 171 -9.77 14.78 6.54
CA ILE A 171 -8.87 13.93 5.74
C ILE A 171 -7.56 14.67 5.61
N ASN A 172 -6.44 14.03 5.95
CA ASN A 172 -5.12 14.70 5.95
C ASN A 172 -4.50 14.89 4.55
N TYR A 173 -5.27 14.62 3.49
CA TYR A 173 -4.94 14.84 2.09
C TYR A 173 -5.91 15.84 1.46
N LYS A 174 -5.45 16.52 0.41
CA LYS A 174 -6.32 17.36 -0.41
C LYS A 174 -7.33 16.47 -1.12
N THR A 175 -8.61 16.80 -0.99
CA THR A 175 -9.70 16.11 -1.68
C THR A 175 -10.31 17.01 -2.75
N LYS A 176 -10.87 16.41 -3.79
CA LYS A 176 -11.84 17.07 -4.67
C LYS A 176 -13.09 17.47 -3.86
N THR A 177 -13.93 18.31 -4.46
CA THR A 177 -15.24 18.68 -3.89
C THR A 177 -16.01 17.40 -3.50
N PRO A 178 -16.40 17.26 -2.22
CA PRO A 178 -17.16 16.09 -1.77
C PRO A 178 -18.47 15.97 -2.54
N LYS A 179 -18.86 14.74 -2.85
CA LYS A 179 -20.12 14.45 -3.56
C LYS A 179 -21.02 13.60 -2.69
N GLU A 180 -22.28 14.00 -2.54
CA GLU A 180 -23.26 13.13 -1.90
C GLU A 180 -23.64 11.97 -2.81
N LYS A 181 -23.69 10.77 -2.24
CA LYS A 181 -24.14 9.54 -2.91
C LYS A 181 -24.93 8.70 -1.91
N ASN A 182 -26.24 8.62 -2.09
CA ASN A 182 -27.14 7.90 -1.18
C ASN A 182 -26.93 8.36 0.28
N ASN A 183 -26.59 7.43 1.19
CA ASN A 183 -26.33 7.69 2.61
C ASN A 183 -24.87 8.09 2.91
N TYR A 184 -24.06 8.33 1.88
CA TYR A 184 -22.63 8.64 2.02
C TYR A 184 -22.26 9.99 1.43
N ILE A 185 -21.15 10.52 1.92
CA ILE A 185 -20.35 11.57 1.31
C ILE A 185 -19.11 10.89 0.72
N LEU A 186 -18.90 11.08 -0.58
CA LEU A 186 -17.74 10.61 -1.31
C LEU A 186 -16.67 11.69 -1.35
N TYR A 187 -15.52 11.41 -0.74
CA TYR A 187 -14.29 12.17 -0.91
C TYR A 187 -13.40 11.48 -1.93
N THR A 188 -12.74 12.26 -2.79
CA THR A 188 -11.84 11.72 -3.81
C THR A 188 -10.48 12.39 -3.71
N ILE A 189 -9.42 11.57 -3.58
CA ILE A 189 -8.03 12.00 -3.74
C ILE A 189 -7.57 11.50 -5.10
N GLU A 190 -6.93 12.36 -5.88
CA GLU A 190 -6.38 11.98 -7.18
C GLU A 190 -5.11 12.77 -7.41
N GLU A 191 -3.99 12.06 -7.40
CA GLU A 191 -2.64 12.62 -7.54
C GLU A 191 -1.91 11.89 -8.68
N LYS A 192 -0.95 12.56 -9.30
CA LYS A 192 -0.12 12.01 -10.38
C LYS A 192 1.35 12.28 -10.10
N ASN A 193 2.22 11.36 -10.51
CA ASN A 193 3.67 11.45 -10.31
C ASN A 193 4.06 11.76 -8.86
N ILE A 194 3.48 11.01 -7.91
CA ILE A 194 3.60 11.28 -6.46
C ILE A 194 4.37 10.17 -5.74
N ILE A 195 5.20 10.55 -4.77
CA ILE A 195 5.69 9.67 -3.71
C ILE A 195 4.96 10.10 -2.43
N PRO A 196 4.00 9.31 -1.92
CA PRO A 196 3.35 9.63 -0.66
C PRO A 196 4.37 9.71 0.49
N ASP A 197 4.36 10.81 1.22
CA ASP A 197 5.26 11.11 2.34
C ASP A 197 4.64 10.85 3.72
N LYS A 198 3.34 10.53 3.75
CA LYS A 198 2.57 10.27 4.96
C LYS A 198 1.48 9.22 4.70
N ASN A 199 0.93 8.68 5.78
CA ASN A 199 -0.20 7.76 5.70
C ASN A 199 -1.52 8.53 5.51
N LEU A 200 -2.49 7.91 4.87
CA LEU A 200 -3.84 8.46 4.79
C LEU A 200 -4.51 8.29 6.16
N ILE A 201 -5.06 9.39 6.67
CA ILE A 201 -5.80 9.44 7.92
C ILE A 201 -7.15 10.11 7.65
N VAL A 202 -8.22 9.43 8.05
CA VAL A 202 -9.59 9.95 8.05
C VAL A 202 -10.10 9.94 9.47
N GLU A 203 -10.51 11.09 9.99
CA GLU A 203 -11.02 11.28 11.35
C GLU A 203 -12.40 11.90 11.31
N TRP A 204 -13.26 11.57 12.28
CA TRP A 204 -14.61 12.13 12.37
C TRP A 204 -15.10 12.26 13.82
N GLU A 205 -16.21 12.98 13.98
CA GLU A 205 -16.98 13.06 15.22
C GLU A 205 -18.33 12.34 15.04
N LYS A 206 -18.88 11.85 16.16
CA LYS A 206 -20.25 11.32 16.21
C LYS A 206 -21.22 12.46 16.53
#